data_AF-H8ZBW0-F1
#
_entry.id   AF-H8ZBW0-F1
#
_cell.length_a   1.000
_cell.length_b   1.000
_cell.length_c   1.000
_cell.angle_alpha   90.00
_cell.angle_beta   90.00
_cell.angle_gamma   90.00
#
_symmetry.space_group_name_H-M   'P 1'
#
loop_
_entity.id
_entity.type
_entity.pdbx_description
1 polymer ?
#
loop_
_entity_poly.entity_id
_entity_poly.type
_entity_poly.pdbx_seq_one_letter_code
_entity_poly.pdbx_strand_id
1 'polypeptide(L)'
;MSEGPSVDITAEEESVFLFYHKLKMFEICESMKIPIHVQSTVIVYFKVLFLKKRVFHYDMNNLVMACILLAMKVENINITTMQIKEVVPGVDERLLAEYELEICNALKFNLHVPSPHLRLIGLFLLLRNKESVQTVMTGSVQTQDIVSPDANIDWDTSAENLKTLMLLDNYHTLDLTQVAIASLPVPPTELEGFFMLDTLEAAGHLKKQMKRKKSPSKVQINTIKEKIKAIQARYKIVQPMEG
;
A
#
# COMPACT_ATOMS: atom_id res chain seq x y z
N MET A 1 -28.64 33.11 3.92
CA MET A 1 -28.02 32.88 2.60
C MET A 1 -28.11 31.39 2.35
N SER A 2 -28.82 31.01 1.29
CA SER A 2 -29.45 29.70 1.08
C SER A 2 -28.48 28.52 1.04
N GLU A 3 -28.77 27.52 1.89
CA GLU A 3 -28.28 26.15 1.78
C GLU A 3 -28.70 25.56 0.42
N GLY A 4 -27.75 25.41 -0.50
CA GLY A 4 -27.88 24.47 -1.61
C GLY A 4 -27.55 23.07 -1.09
N PRO A 5 -28.16 21.99 -1.62
CA PRO A 5 -27.77 20.64 -1.23
C PRO A 5 -26.28 20.47 -1.50
N SER A 6 -25.51 20.02 -0.50
CA SER A 6 -24.07 19.84 -0.62
C SER A 6 -23.76 18.76 -1.67
N VAL A 7 -23.50 19.19 -2.92
CA VAL A 7 -23.09 18.33 -4.04
C VAL A 7 -21.60 17.97 -3.96
N ASP A 8 -20.92 18.40 -2.91
CA ASP A 8 -19.50 18.13 -2.69
C ASP A 8 -19.30 16.73 -2.10
N ILE A 9 -18.24 16.05 -2.56
CA ILE A 9 -17.83 14.75 -2.01
C ILE A 9 -17.25 14.94 -0.60
N THR A 10 -17.75 14.16 0.37
CA THR A 10 -17.24 14.24 1.75
C THR A 10 -15.88 13.55 1.87
N ALA A 11 -15.11 13.89 2.92
CA ALA A 11 -13.80 13.27 3.16
C ALA A 11 -13.93 11.76 3.42
N GLU A 12 -15.02 11.32 4.03
CA GLU A 12 -15.31 9.92 4.28
C GLU A 12 -15.62 9.17 2.97
N GLU A 13 -16.43 9.75 2.08
CA GLU A 13 -16.73 9.19 0.76
C GLU A 13 -15.46 9.05 -0.08
N GLU A 14 -14.59 10.06 -0.03
CA GLU A 14 -13.29 10.06 -0.71
C GLU A 14 -12.37 8.96 -0.15
N SER A 15 -12.27 8.84 1.18
CA SER A 15 -11.47 7.79 1.82
C SER A 15 -11.96 6.37 1.46
N VAL A 16 -13.28 6.17 1.41
CA VAL A 16 -13.90 4.90 0.97
C VAL A 16 -13.55 4.60 -0.49
N PHE A 17 -13.61 5.62 -1.35
CA PHE A 17 -13.31 5.48 -2.78
C PHE A 17 -11.84 5.19 -3.05
N LEU A 18 -10.93 5.84 -2.31
CA LEU A 18 -9.49 5.57 -2.36
C LEU A 18 -9.17 4.18 -1.81
N PHE A 19 -9.84 3.75 -0.73
CA PHE A 19 -9.69 2.39 -0.21
C PHE A 19 -10.12 1.32 -1.22
N TYR A 20 -11.22 1.53 -1.93
CA TYR A 20 -11.66 0.66 -3.02
C TYR A 20 -10.59 0.55 -4.13
N HIS A 21 -10.00 1.68 -4.54
CA HIS A 21 -8.96 1.66 -5.57
C HIS A 21 -7.68 1.00 -5.08
N LYS A 22 -7.27 1.19 -3.82
CA LYS A 22 -6.12 0.47 -3.22
C LYS A 22 -6.33 -1.05 -3.28
N LEU A 23 -7.53 -1.56 -3.01
CA LEU A 23 -7.84 -2.99 -3.16
C LEU A 23 -7.74 -3.43 -4.63
N LYS A 24 -8.33 -2.67 -5.55
CA LYS A 24 -8.25 -2.94 -6.99
C LYS A 24 -6.80 -2.94 -7.50
N MET A 25 -5.93 -2.09 -6.96
CA MET A 25 -4.51 -2.07 -7.29
C MET A 25 -3.82 -3.38 -6.94
N PHE A 26 -4.10 -3.96 -5.76
CA PHE A 26 -3.58 -5.27 -5.40
C PHE A 26 -4.08 -6.37 -6.35
N GLU A 27 -5.37 -6.38 -6.68
CA GLU A 27 -5.96 -7.35 -7.63
C GLU A 27 -5.29 -7.25 -9.02
N ILE A 28 -5.05 -6.04 -9.52
CA ILE A 28 -4.35 -5.81 -10.79
C ILE A 28 -2.88 -6.26 -10.71
N CYS A 29 -2.21 -5.98 -9.59
CA CYS A 29 -0.82 -6.43 -9.41
C CYS A 29 -0.72 -7.96 -9.37
N GLU A 30 -1.67 -8.63 -8.71
CA GLU A 30 -1.73 -10.09 -8.64
C GLU A 30 -2.04 -10.70 -10.01
N SER A 31 -2.98 -10.12 -10.78
CA SER A 31 -3.31 -10.60 -12.13
C SER A 31 -2.14 -10.47 -13.11
N MET A 32 -1.35 -9.39 -12.98
CA MET A 32 -0.14 -9.17 -13.78
C MET A 32 1.10 -9.88 -13.24
N LYS A 33 0.99 -10.65 -12.14
CA LYS A 33 2.10 -11.33 -11.46
C LYS A 33 3.25 -10.38 -11.09
N ILE A 34 2.91 -9.15 -10.71
CA ILE A 34 3.88 -8.15 -10.28
C ILE A 34 4.49 -8.58 -8.92
N PRO A 35 5.82 -8.53 -8.77
CA PRO A 35 6.47 -8.89 -7.51
C PRO A 35 5.98 -8.07 -6.32
N ILE A 36 5.93 -8.72 -5.16
CA ILE A 36 5.30 -8.18 -3.95
C ILE A 36 5.96 -6.86 -3.49
N HIS A 37 7.27 -6.70 -3.67
CA HIS A 37 7.96 -5.44 -3.32
C HIS A 37 7.46 -4.26 -4.16
N VAL A 38 7.20 -4.44 -5.46
CA VAL A 38 6.67 -3.39 -6.33
C VAL A 38 5.24 -3.01 -5.92
N GLN A 39 4.43 -3.97 -5.48
CA GLN A 39 3.07 -3.69 -4.98
C GLN A 39 3.11 -2.70 -3.82
N SER A 40 4.13 -2.76 -2.96
CA SER A 40 4.31 -1.80 -1.88
C SER A 40 4.63 -0.39 -2.36
N THR A 41 5.51 -0.27 -3.37
CA THR A 41 5.86 0.99 -4.02
C THR A 41 4.62 1.65 -4.64
N VAL A 42 3.81 0.86 -5.36
CA VAL A 42 2.54 1.31 -5.97
C VAL A 42 1.59 1.93 -4.95
N ILE A 43 1.37 1.28 -3.81
CA ILE A 43 0.46 1.78 -2.77
C ILE A 43 1.00 3.07 -2.12
N VAL A 44 2.32 3.19 -1.94
CA VAL A 44 2.93 4.40 -1.39
C VAL A 44 2.76 5.56 -2.36
N TYR A 45 3.04 5.38 -3.65
CA TYR A 45 2.86 6.43 -4.66
C TYR A 45 1.43 6.96 -4.68
N PHE A 46 0.46 6.05 -4.68
CA PHE A 46 -0.95 6.40 -4.64
C PHE A 46 -1.30 7.23 -3.38
N LYS A 47 -0.83 6.81 -2.21
CA LYS A 47 -1.09 7.53 -0.96
C LYS A 47 -0.47 8.91 -0.92
N VAL A 48 0.79 9.03 -1.32
CA VAL A 48 1.51 10.32 -1.31
C VAL A 48 0.82 11.34 -2.23
N LEU A 49 0.32 10.89 -3.38
CA LEU A 49 -0.43 11.75 -4.29
C LEU A 49 -1.69 12.34 -3.64
N PHE A 50 -2.50 11.50 -3.00
CA PHE A 50 -3.76 11.91 -2.37
C PHE A 50 -3.61 12.66 -1.03
N LEU A 51 -2.38 12.90 -0.55
CA LEU A 51 -2.16 13.84 0.55
C LEU A 51 -2.42 15.29 0.15
N LYS A 52 -2.19 15.63 -1.12
CA LYS A 52 -2.29 17.02 -1.63
C LYS A 52 -3.36 17.19 -2.69
N LYS A 53 -3.82 16.10 -3.28
CA LYS A 53 -4.73 16.10 -4.42
C LYS A 53 -6.05 15.45 -4.05
N ARG A 54 -7.12 15.86 -4.74
CA ARG A 54 -8.48 15.34 -4.55
C ARG A 54 -8.86 14.36 -5.67
N VAL A 55 -9.74 13.41 -5.38
CA VAL A 55 -10.14 12.34 -6.30
C VAL A 55 -10.76 12.80 -7.62
N PHE A 56 -11.45 13.94 -7.63
CA PHE A 56 -12.15 14.40 -8.83
C PHE A 56 -11.24 14.96 -9.92
N HIS A 57 -9.95 15.20 -9.66
CA HIS A 57 -9.00 15.66 -10.69
C HIS A 57 -8.55 14.55 -11.65
N TYR A 58 -8.79 13.28 -11.31
CA TYR A 58 -8.19 12.15 -12.02
C TYR A 58 -9.23 11.20 -12.59
N ASP A 59 -8.90 10.58 -13.72
CA ASP A 59 -9.48 9.30 -14.08
C ASP A 59 -8.74 8.18 -13.35
N MET A 60 -9.42 7.57 -12.37
CA MET A 60 -8.81 6.59 -11.48
C MET A 60 -8.26 5.36 -12.19
N ASN A 61 -8.85 4.93 -13.31
CA ASN A 61 -8.34 3.75 -14.02
C ASN A 61 -6.97 4.04 -14.64
N ASN A 62 -6.84 5.20 -15.29
CA ASN A 62 -5.58 5.67 -15.86
C ASN A 62 -4.56 5.99 -14.77
N LEU A 63 -4.98 6.62 -13.67
CA LEU A 63 -4.09 6.94 -12.54
C LEU A 63 -3.52 5.69 -11.86
N VAL A 64 -4.37 4.68 -11.62
CA VAL A 64 -3.93 3.40 -11.05
C VAL A 64 -2.90 2.75 -11.96
N MET A 65 -3.14 2.74 -13.27
CA MET A 65 -2.19 2.19 -14.23
C MET A 65 -0.87 2.98 -14.25
N ALA A 66 -0.92 4.31 -14.21
CA ALA A 66 0.26 5.17 -14.14
C ALA A 66 1.11 4.90 -12.87
N CYS A 67 0.46 4.71 -11.72
CA CYS A 67 1.17 4.34 -10.47
C CYS A 67 1.90 3.00 -10.63
N ILE A 68 1.25 2.01 -11.25
CA ILE A 68 1.82 0.68 -11.46
C ILE A 68 3.01 0.76 -12.43
N LEU A 69 2.85 1.43 -13.57
CA LEU A 69 3.93 1.56 -14.56
C LEU A 69 5.13 2.32 -14.03
N LEU A 70 4.90 3.41 -13.28
CA LEU A 70 6.00 4.14 -12.67
C LEU A 70 6.76 3.27 -11.67
N ALA A 71 6.07 2.56 -10.78
CA ALA A 71 6.71 1.68 -9.80
C ALA A 71 7.50 0.57 -10.49
N MET A 72 6.97 0.00 -11.57
CA MET A 72 7.66 -1.02 -12.36
C MET A 72 8.92 -0.48 -13.05
N LYS A 73 8.85 0.72 -13.65
CA LYS A 73 10.01 1.39 -14.24
C LYS A 73 11.11 1.62 -13.20
N VAL A 74 10.73 2.04 -12.00
CA VAL A 74 11.69 2.32 -10.89
C VAL A 74 12.35 1.05 -10.37
N GLU A 75 11.61 -0.05 -10.30
CA GLU A 75 12.08 -1.36 -9.81
C GLU A 75 12.72 -2.21 -10.94
N ASN A 76 12.97 -1.62 -12.11
CA ASN A 76 13.55 -2.28 -13.30
C ASN A 76 12.78 -3.52 -13.77
N ILE A 77 11.45 -3.49 -13.66
CA ILE A 77 10.58 -4.55 -14.19
C ILE A 77 9.98 -4.09 -15.51
N ASN A 78 10.31 -4.83 -16.56
CA ASN A 78 9.81 -4.54 -17.90
C ASN A 78 8.49 -5.27 -18.15
N ILE A 79 7.47 -4.53 -18.57
CA ILE A 79 6.20 -5.06 -19.10
C ILE A 79 6.01 -4.54 -20.52
N THR A 80 5.40 -5.36 -21.37
CA THR A 80 5.06 -5.00 -22.74
C THR A 80 3.76 -4.19 -22.78
N THR A 81 3.68 -3.19 -23.66
CA THR A 81 2.49 -2.35 -23.84
C THR A 81 1.20 -3.13 -24.15
N MET A 82 1.30 -4.32 -24.74
CA MET A 82 0.16 -5.21 -25.00
C MET A 82 -0.47 -5.72 -23.69
N GLN A 83 0.33 -6.17 -22.72
CA GLN A 83 -0.15 -6.68 -21.44
C GLN A 83 -0.88 -5.60 -20.64
N ILE A 84 -0.45 -4.34 -20.78
CA ILE A 84 -1.11 -3.18 -20.16
C ILE A 84 -2.53 -3.00 -20.73
N LYS A 85 -2.66 -3.02 -22.06
CA LYS A 85 -3.94 -2.81 -22.77
C LYS A 85 -4.92 -3.96 -22.58
N GLU A 86 -4.42 -5.17 -22.37
CA GLU A 86 -5.24 -6.35 -22.06
C GLU A 86 -5.86 -6.28 -20.65
N VAL A 87 -5.13 -5.73 -19.67
CA VAL A 87 -5.56 -5.71 -18.27
C VAL A 87 -6.51 -4.55 -17.97
N VAL A 88 -6.27 -3.38 -18.57
CA VAL A 88 -7.16 -2.22 -18.41
C VAL A 88 -7.53 -1.67 -19.80
N PRO A 89 -8.73 -2.00 -20.32
CA PRO A 89 -9.18 -1.43 -21.58
C PRO A 89 -9.52 0.07 -21.40
N GLY A 90 -9.15 0.90 -22.38
CA GLY A 90 -9.43 2.34 -22.38
C GLY A 90 -8.33 3.22 -21.79
N VAL A 91 -7.11 2.69 -21.67
CA VAL A 91 -5.94 3.43 -21.20
C VAL A 91 -5.43 4.40 -22.29
N ASP A 92 -5.35 5.69 -21.97
CA ASP A 92 -4.85 6.74 -22.88
C ASP A 92 -3.40 7.09 -22.57
N GLU A 93 -2.48 6.69 -23.46
CA GLU A 93 -1.02 6.86 -23.33
C GLU A 93 -0.59 8.27 -22.93
N ARG A 94 -1.30 9.31 -23.39
CA ARG A 94 -0.99 10.71 -23.02
C ARG A 94 -1.27 10.99 -21.55
N LEU A 95 -2.45 10.55 -21.07
CA LEU A 95 -2.85 10.71 -19.67
C LEU A 95 -1.93 9.92 -18.73
N LEU A 96 -1.43 8.74 -19.11
CA LEU A 96 -0.47 8.04 -18.24
C LEU A 96 0.82 8.83 -18.09
N ALA A 97 1.37 9.37 -19.18
CA ALA A 97 2.61 10.14 -19.11
C ALA A 97 2.44 11.41 -18.24
N GLU A 98 1.30 12.09 -18.36
CA GLU A 98 0.94 13.23 -17.50
C GLU A 98 0.85 12.83 -16.02
N TYR A 99 0.13 11.73 -15.72
CA TYR A 99 -0.02 11.24 -14.36
C TYR A 99 1.29 10.71 -13.77
N GLU A 100 2.15 10.05 -14.56
CA GLU A 100 3.49 9.64 -14.12
C GLU A 100 4.33 10.84 -13.69
N LEU A 101 4.30 11.93 -14.46
CA LEU A 101 5.00 13.17 -14.10
C LEU A 101 4.40 13.81 -12.85
N GLU A 102 3.07 13.84 -12.72
CA GLU A 102 2.40 14.35 -11.51
C GLU A 102 2.78 13.55 -10.26
N ILE A 103 2.85 12.23 -10.34
CA ILE A 103 3.27 11.36 -9.24
C ILE A 103 4.73 11.65 -8.87
N CYS A 104 5.63 11.76 -9.86
CA CYS A 104 7.02 12.15 -9.63
C CYS A 104 7.12 13.49 -8.88
N ASN A 105 6.33 14.48 -9.30
CA ASN A 105 6.27 15.79 -8.65
C ASN A 105 5.73 15.70 -7.21
N ALA A 106 4.69 14.90 -6.98
CA ALA A 106 4.14 14.68 -5.64
C ALA A 106 5.17 14.07 -4.68
N LEU A 107 5.99 13.14 -5.19
CA LEU A 107 7.10 12.49 -4.49
C LEU A 107 8.36 13.36 -4.38
N LYS A 108 8.38 14.56 -4.98
CA LYS A 108 9.58 15.40 -5.11
C LYS A 108 10.75 14.65 -5.73
N PHE A 109 10.47 13.78 -6.71
CA PHE A 109 11.44 12.90 -7.38
C PHE A 109 12.16 11.90 -6.46
N ASN A 110 11.69 11.71 -5.21
CA ASN A 110 12.15 10.61 -4.37
C ASN A 110 11.35 9.34 -4.68
N LEU A 111 11.79 8.60 -5.69
CA LEU A 111 11.10 7.42 -6.20
C LEU A 111 11.40 6.15 -5.39
N HIS A 112 12.48 6.13 -4.61
CA HIS A 112 12.85 4.95 -3.84
C HIS A 112 11.89 4.75 -2.66
N VAL A 113 11.20 3.61 -2.64
CA VAL A 113 10.30 3.23 -1.55
C VAL A 113 10.82 1.94 -0.91
N PRO A 114 11.24 1.97 0.37
CA PRO A 114 11.71 0.76 1.04
C PRO A 114 10.56 -0.23 1.26
N SER A 115 10.71 -1.45 0.75
CA SER A 115 9.67 -2.49 0.83
C SER A 115 9.51 -3.07 2.25
N PRO A 116 8.27 -3.15 2.79
CA PRO A 116 8.01 -3.84 4.05
C PRO A 116 8.14 -5.36 3.92
N HIS A 117 7.93 -5.90 2.72
CA HIS A 117 8.01 -7.34 2.46
C HIS A 117 9.44 -7.85 2.69
N LEU A 118 10.44 -7.08 2.25
CA LEU A 118 11.84 -7.42 2.49
C LEU A 118 12.19 -7.42 3.98
N ARG A 119 11.65 -6.46 4.75
CA ARG A 119 11.82 -6.43 6.22
C ARG A 119 11.16 -7.61 6.89
N LEU A 120 9.95 -7.98 6.47
CA LEU A 120 9.24 -9.14 6.99
C LEU A 120 10.01 -10.45 6.70
N ILE A 121 10.55 -10.62 5.48
CA ILE A 121 11.38 -11.78 5.13
C ILE A 121 12.62 -11.83 6.02
N GLY A 122 13.32 -10.71 6.19
CA GLY A 122 14.50 -10.63 7.06
C GLY A 122 14.17 -10.99 8.51
N LEU A 123 13.05 -10.50 9.03
CA LEU A 123 12.55 -10.82 10.36
C LEU A 123 12.20 -12.30 10.49
N PHE A 124 11.54 -12.87 9.49
CA PHE A 124 11.18 -14.29 9.47
C PHE A 124 12.41 -15.19 9.50
N LEU A 125 13.43 -14.87 8.68
CA LEU A 125 14.70 -15.59 8.67
C LEU A 125 15.44 -15.45 10.00
N LEU A 126 15.43 -14.27 10.63
CA LEU A 126 16.02 -14.04 11.94
C LEU A 126 15.35 -14.91 13.02
N LEU A 127 14.02 -14.90 13.07
CA LEU A 127 13.26 -15.63 14.09
C LEU A 127 13.39 -17.15 13.92
N ARG A 128 13.39 -17.65 12.68
CA ARG A 128 13.58 -19.08 12.39
C ARG A 128 14.98 -19.57 12.74
N ASN A 129 16.00 -18.71 12.62
CA ASN A 129 17.39 -19.05 12.91
C ASN A 129 17.87 -18.51 14.27
N LYS A 130 16.95 -18.20 15.18
CA LYS A 130 17.22 -17.56 16.49
C LYS A 130 18.34 -18.26 17.26
N GLU A 131 18.32 -19.58 17.32
CA GLU A 131 19.28 -20.40 18.07
C GLU A 131 20.70 -20.29 17.50
N SER A 132 20.82 -20.36 16.18
CA SER A 132 22.09 -20.19 15.47
C SER A 132 22.66 -18.77 15.65
N VAL A 133 21.79 -17.74 15.62
CA VAL A 133 22.22 -16.34 15.81
C VAL A 133 22.67 -16.09 17.25
N GLN A 134 21.93 -16.59 18.25
CA GLN A 134 22.35 -16.47 19.65
C GLN A 134 23.70 -17.15 19.90
N THR A 135 23.92 -18.33 19.32
CA THR A 135 25.19 -19.08 19.43
C THR A 135 26.39 -18.29 18.90
N VAL A 136 26.22 -17.54 17.81
CA VAL A 136 27.28 -16.67 17.25
C VAL A 136 27.53 -15.44 18.14
N MET A 137 26.47 -14.88 18.75
CA MET A 137 26.60 -13.69 19.60
C MET A 137 27.23 -13.99 20.97
N THR A 138 27.01 -15.18 21.54
CA THR A 138 27.59 -15.57 22.84
C THR A 138 28.91 -16.32 22.73
N GLY A 139 29.35 -16.70 21.52
CA GLY A 139 30.68 -17.28 21.28
C GLY A 139 30.91 -18.69 21.84
N SER A 140 29.87 -19.37 22.34
CA SER A 140 29.96 -20.72 22.88
C SER A 140 29.06 -21.68 22.10
N VAL A 141 29.68 -22.57 21.32
CA VAL A 141 29.00 -23.70 20.69
C VAL A 141 28.72 -24.75 21.77
N GLN A 142 27.47 -24.85 22.19
CA GLN A 142 26.97 -26.08 22.80
C GLN A 142 25.81 -26.58 21.95
N THR A 143 26.13 -27.51 21.06
CA THR A 143 25.16 -28.40 20.43
C THR A 143 24.63 -29.34 21.50
N GLN A 144 23.56 -28.94 22.18
CA GLN A 144 22.69 -29.87 22.88
C GLN A 144 21.24 -29.54 22.53
N ASP A 145 20.65 -30.47 21.79
CA ASP A 145 19.22 -30.78 21.64
C ASP A 145 18.27 -29.61 21.87
N ILE A 146 18.15 -28.75 20.87
CA ILE A 146 17.23 -27.62 20.95
C ILE A 146 15.90 -28.06 20.36
N VAL A 147 14.93 -28.26 21.25
CA VAL A 147 13.52 -28.29 20.88
C VAL A 147 13.19 -26.86 20.43
N SER A 148 13.05 -26.71 19.11
CA SER A 148 12.57 -25.50 18.46
C SER A 148 11.37 -24.94 19.21
N PRO A 149 11.30 -23.63 19.49
CA PRO A 149 10.01 -23.05 19.73
C PRO A 149 9.21 -23.27 18.44
N ASP A 150 8.20 -24.13 18.52
CA ASP A 150 7.08 -24.24 17.60
C ASP A 150 6.27 -22.93 17.58
N ALA A 151 6.95 -21.79 17.38
CA ALA A 151 6.29 -20.57 17.00
C ALA A 151 5.75 -20.87 15.60
N ASN A 152 4.44 -21.14 15.53
CA ASN A 152 3.67 -21.32 14.32
C ASN A 152 3.62 -19.99 13.54
N ILE A 153 4.80 -19.49 13.14
CA ILE A 153 4.98 -18.27 12.37
C ILE A 153 4.62 -18.66 10.95
N ASP A 154 3.36 -18.47 10.62
CA ASP A 154 2.86 -18.66 9.28
C ASP A 154 3.19 -17.44 8.42
N TRP A 155 3.88 -17.67 7.30
CA TRP A 155 4.19 -16.66 6.31
C TRP A 155 2.92 -16.11 5.67
N ASP A 156 1.94 -16.97 5.38
CA ASP A 156 0.73 -16.57 4.66
C ASP A 156 -0.13 -15.64 5.51
N THR A 157 -0.31 -15.98 6.79
CA THR A 157 -0.95 -15.10 7.77
C THR A 157 -0.20 -13.77 7.92
N SER A 158 1.13 -13.79 7.96
CA SER A 158 1.94 -12.57 8.08
C SER A 158 1.84 -11.68 6.83
N ALA A 159 1.81 -12.28 5.64
CA ALA A 159 1.67 -11.57 4.38
C ALA A 159 0.28 -10.92 4.27
N GLU A 160 -0.78 -11.60 4.68
CA GLU A 160 -2.15 -11.06 4.71
C GLU A 160 -2.31 -9.91 5.72
N ASN A 161 -1.70 -10.07 6.90
CA ASN A 161 -1.61 -9.01 7.90
C ASN A 161 -0.87 -7.79 7.37
N LEU A 162 0.24 -8.01 6.66
CA LEU A 162 1.01 -6.94 6.04
C LEU A 162 0.20 -6.22 4.95
N LYS A 163 -0.52 -6.95 4.08
CA LYS A 163 -1.46 -6.35 3.12
C LYS A 163 -2.48 -5.45 3.83
N THR A 164 -3.02 -5.91 4.95
CA THR A 164 -3.97 -5.11 5.77
C THR A 164 -3.32 -3.84 6.33
N LEU A 165 -2.08 -3.92 6.85
CA LEU A 165 -1.32 -2.76 7.33
C LEU A 165 -1.01 -1.77 6.21
N MET A 166 -0.65 -2.26 5.04
CA MET A 166 -0.41 -1.44 3.85
C MET A 166 -1.65 -0.69 3.38
N LEU A 167 -2.86 -1.10 3.77
CA LEU A 167 -4.09 -0.39 3.43
C LEU A 167 -4.41 0.78 4.39
N LEU A 168 -3.79 0.83 5.58
CA LEU A 168 -4.00 1.88 6.59
C LEU A 168 -3.62 3.27 6.07
N ASP A 169 -4.40 4.30 6.40
CA ASP A 169 -4.25 5.62 5.78
C ASP A 169 -2.91 6.30 6.16
N ASN A 170 -2.41 6.03 7.37
CA ASN A 170 -1.13 6.53 7.90
C ASN A 170 0.10 5.71 7.48
N TYR A 171 -0.04 4.63 6.70
CA TYR A 171 1.07 3.71 6.36
C TYR A 171 2.36 4.40 5.88
N HIS A 172 2.23 5.49 5.11
CA HIS A 172 3.36 6.22 4.54
C HIS A 172 4.21 6.97 5.59
N THR A 173 3.72 7.15 6.82
CA THR A 173 4.46 7.76 7.94
C THR A 173 4.97 6.75 8.96
N LEU A 174 4.65 5.46 8.79
CA LEU A 174 5.01 4.42 9.75
C LEU A 174 6.44 3.95 9.56
N ASP A 175 7.09 3.59 10.67
CA ASP A 175 8.34 2.86 10.59
C ASP A 175 8.09 1.43 10.11
N LEU A 176 8.87 1.01 9.13
CA LEU A 176 8.65 -0.24 8.43
C LEU A 176 9.10 -1.45 9.26
N THR A 177 9.96 -1.25 10.26
CA THR A 177 10.31 -2.29 11.24
C THR A 177 9.12 -2.55 12.17
N GLN A 178 8.48 -1.49 12.66
CA GLN A 178 7.24 -1.59 13.44
C GLN A 178 6.12 -2.26 12.64
N VAL A 179 5.99 -1.92 11.34
CA VAL A 179 5.03 -2.56 10.44
C VAL A 179 5.34 -4.05 10.26
N ALA A 180 6.61 -4.42 10.04
CA ALA A 180 7.00 -5.82 9.88
C ALA A 180 6.72 -6.63 11.15
N ILE A 181 7.06 -6.10 12.33
CA ILE A 181 6.79 -6.73 13.62
C ILE A 181 5.27 -6.88 13.83
N ALA A 182 4.49 -5.82 13.58
CA ALA A 182 3.03 -5.85 13.75
C ALA A 182 2.34 -6.85 12.80
N SER A 183 2.94 -7.14 11.64
CA SER A 183 2.40 -8.10 10.68
C SER A 183 2.50 -9.56 11.15
N LEU A 184 3.42 -9.87 12.05
CA LEU A 184 3.59 -11.24 12.55
C LEU A 184 2.35 -11.71 13.34
N PRO A 185 1.99 -13.01 13.27
CA PRO A 185 0.87 -13.57 14.02
C PRO A 185 1.13 -13.52 15.54
N VAL A 186 2.39 -13.56 15.96
CA VAL A 186 2.80 -13.56 17.37
C VAL A 186 2.59 -12.20 18.05
N PRO A 187 2.28 -12.17 19.36
CA PRO A 187 2.24 -10.93 20.12
C PRO A 187 3.65 -10.30 20.24
N PRO A 188 3.79 -8.96 20.23
CA PRO A 188 5.09 -8.30 20.37
C PRO A 188 5.86 -8.65 21.64
N THR A 189 5.18 -9.10 22.70
CA THR A 189 5.79 -9.54 23.97
C THR A 189 6.70 -10.76 23.81
N GLU A 190 6.43 -11.63 22.84
CA GLU A 190 7.29 -12.80 22.56
C GLU A 190 8.62 -12.40 21.89
N LEU A 191 8.71 -11.17 21.41
CA LEU A 191 9.90 -10.61 20.74
C LEU A 191 10.73 -9.73 21.68
N GLU A 192 10.39 -9.72 22.97
CA GLU A 192 11.21 -9.09 24.00
C GLU A 192 12.62 -9.71 24.01
N GLY A 193 13.64 -8.84 23.97
CA GLY A 193 15.05 -9.23 23.86
C GLY A 193 15.66 -9.10 22.45
N PHE A 194 14.84 -9.01 21.39
CA PHE A 194 15.34 -8.71 20.03
C PHE A 194 15.25 -7.23 19.66
N PHE A 195 14.22 -6.55 20.17
CA PHE A 195 13.91 -5.17 19.82
C PHE A 195 13.75 -4.32 21.08
N MET A 196 13.91 -3.02 20.92
CA MET A 196 13.66 -2.04 21.99
C MET A 196 12.17 -2.03 22.37
N LEU A 197 11.89 -1.83 23.66
CA LEU A 197 10.52 -1.83 24.21
C LEU A 197 9.62 -0.82 23.49
N ASP A 198 10.11 0.39 23.21
CA ASP A 198 9.37 1.45 22.50
C ASP A 198 8.89 0.98 21.10
N THR A 199 9.70 0.15 20.42
CA THR A 199 9.36 -0.39 19.10
C THR A 199 8.27 -1.46 19.21
N LEU A 200 8.33 -2.29 20.26
CA LEU A 200 7.34 -3.33 20.52
C LEU A 200 5.99 -2.73 20.95
N GLU A 201 6.01 -1.68 21.75
CA GLU A 201 4.81 -0.94 22.13
C GLU A 201 4.14 -0.31 20.91
N ALA A 202 4.90 0.39 20.07
CA ALA A 202 4.41 0.98 18.82
C ALA A 202 3.82 -0.09 17.87
N ALA A 203 4.50 -1.24 17.72
CA ALA A 203 3.98 -2.36 16.94
C ALA A 203 2.69 -2.93 17.54
N GLY A 204 2.57 -2.98 18.87
CA GLY A 204 1.35 -3.36 19.57
C GLY A 204 0.18 -2.42 19.29
N HIS A 205 0.43 -1.10 19.24
CA HIS A 205 -0.57 -0.12 18.83
C HIS A 205 -1.00 -0.31 17.37
N LEU A 206 -0.06 -0.55 16.46
CA LEU A 206 -0.37 -0.84 15.05
C LEU A 206 -1.19 -2.10 14.89
N LYS A 207 -0.85 -3.17 15.63
CA LYS A 207 -1.60 -4.43 15.61
C LYS A 207 -3.06 -4.24 16.07
N LYS A 208 -3.33 -3.33 17.02
CA LYS A 208 -4.71 -2.95 17.41
C LYS A 208 -5.45 -2.18 16.31
N GLN A 209 -4.73 -1.44 15.46
CA GLN A 209 -5.30 -0.70 14.32
C GLN A 209 -5.66 -1.60 13.14
N MET A 210 -5.16 -2.85 13.09
CA MET A 210 -5.46 -3.85 12.05
C MET A 210 -6.90 -4.41 12.10
N LYS A 211 -7.89 -3.57 12.42
CA LYS A 211 -9.29 -3.95 12.24
C LYS A 211 -9.57 -4.03 10.74
N ARG A 212 -9.88 -5.23 10.24
CA ARG A 212 -10.27 -5.46 8.84
C ARG A 212 -11.41 -4.50 8.46
N LYS A 213 -11.09 -3.45 7.69
CA LYS A 213 -12.12 -2.60 7.06
C LYS A 213 -12.87 -3.49 6.06
N LYS A 214 -14.19 -3.59 6.20
CA LYS A 214 -15.02 -4.33 5.24
C LYS A 214 -14.84 -3.70 3.86
N SER A 215 -14.79 -4.54 2.82
CA SER A 215 -14.79 -4.06 1.44
C SER A 215 -16.05 -3.22 1.19
N PRO A 216 -15.94 -2.06 0.54
CA PRO A 216 -17.07 -1.17 0.34
C PRO A 216 -18.09 -1.77 -0.63
N SER A 217 -19.38 -1.49 -0.40
CA SER A 217 -20.46 -2.00 -1.23
C SER A 217 -20.40 -1.41 -2.64
N LYS A 218 -20.62 -2.25 -3.68
CA LYS A 218 -20.65 -1.82 -5.09
C LYS A 218 -21.64 -0.67 -5.33
N VAL A 219 -22.76 -0.65 -4.61
CA VAL A 219 -23.78 0.41 -4.71
C VAL A 219 -23.21 1.74 -4.23
N GLN A 220 -22.55 1.76 -3.07
CA GLN A 220 -21.94 2.97 -2.52
C GLN A 220 -20.86 3.53 -3.45
N ILE A 221 -20.01 2.65 -4.00
CA ILE A 221 -18.97 3.07 -4.95
C ILE A 221 -19.57 3.65 -6.22
N ASN A 222 -20.67 3.10 -6.73
CA ASN A 222 -21.34 3.66 -7.91
C ASN A 222 -21.95 5.03 -7.63
N THR A 223 -22.56 5.23 -6.46
CA THR A 223 -23.05 6.55 -6.05
C THR A 223 -21.91 7.58 -5.98
N ILE A 224 -20.76 7.21 -5.41
CA ILE A 224 -19.59 8.08 -5.34
C ILE A 224 -19.04 8.39 -6.74
N LYS A 225 -18.98 7.38 -7.64
CA LYS A 225 -18.56 7.58 -9.03
C LYS A 225 -19.44 8.59 -9.76
N GLU A 226 -20.75 8.51 -9.61
CA GLU A 226 -21.68 9.46 -10.24
C GLU A 226 -21.52 10.88 -9.68
N LYS A 227 -21.30 11.04 -8.36
CA LYS A 227 -20.94 12.34 -7.76
C LYS A 227 -19.64 12.90 -8.36
N ILE A 228 -18.59 12.07 -8.46
CA ILE A 228 -17.30 12.48 -9.04
C ILE A 228 -17.46 12.90 -10.50
N LYS A 229 -18.22 12.15 -11.32
CA LYS A 229 -18.49 12.51 -12.71
C LYS A 229 -19.26 13.84 -12.81
N ALA A 230 -20.26 14.05 -11.96
CA ALA A 230 -21.00 15.30 -11.92
C ALA A 230 -20.09 16.49 -11.58
N ILE A 231 -19.16 16.32 -10.64
CA ILE A 231 -18.14 17.32 -10.29
C ILE A 231 -17.18 17.56 -11.47
N GLN A 232 -16.66 16.49 -12.08
CA GLN A 232 -15.75 16.59 -13.25
C GLN A 232 -16.39 17.30 -14.43
N ALA A 233 -17.67 17.04 -14.71
CA ALA A 233 -18.41 17.75 -15.77
C ALA A 233 -18.47 19.25 -15.50
N ARG A 234 -18.66 19.67 -14.24
CA ARG A 234 -18.63 21.09 -13.86
C ARG A 234 -17.23 21.70 -14.04
N TYR A 235 -16.18 21.01 -13.61
CA TYR A 235 -14.80 21.50 -13.79
C TYR A 235 -14.40 21.63 -15.27
N LYS A 236 -14.83 20.70 -16.13
CA LYS A 236 -14.62 20.79 -17.59
C LYS A 236 -15.34 21.98 -18.23
N ILE A 237 -16.47 22.43 -17.67
CA ILE A 237 -17.16 23.65 -18.13
C ILE A 237 -16.41 24.91 -17.70
N VAL A 238 -15.67 24.85 -16.58
CA VAL A 238 -14.95 25.98 -15.99
C VAL A 238 -13.54 26.18 -16.58
N GLN A 239 -12.92 25.17 -17.19
CA GLN A 239 -11.74 25.35 -18.02
C GLN A 239 -12.18 25.60 -19.47
N PRO A 240 -12.25 26.85 -19.94
CA PRO A 240 -12.49 27.11 -21.35
C PRO A 240 -11.28 26.59 -22.13
N MET A 241 -11.53 26.19 -23.37
CA MET A 241 -10.51 25.83 -24.34
C MET A 241 -9.42 26.91 -24.37
N GLU A 242 -8.28 26.65 -23.73
CA GLU A 242 -7.05 27.36 -24.05
C GLU A 242 -6.61 26.84 -25.42
N GLY A 243 -6.84 27.67 -26.44
CA GLY A 243 -6.45 27.44 -27.82
C GLY A 243 -4.99 27.72 -28.09
#